data_AF-A0A7X6VE69-F1
#
_entry.id   AF-A0A7X6VE69-F1
#
_cell.length_a   1.000
_cell.length_b   1.000
_cell.length_c   1.000
_cell.angle_alpha   90.00
_cell.angle_beta   90.00
_cell.angle_gamma   90.00
#
_symmetry.space_group_name_H-M   'P 1'
#
loop_
_entity.id
_entity.type
_entity.pdbx_description
1 polymer ?
#
loop_
_entity_poly.entity_id
_entity_poly.type
_entity_poly.pdbx_seq_one_letter_code
_entity_poly.pdbx_strand_id
1 'polypeptide(L)' 'LVDGPSKQNPEMLSGRTRSNRLVNFKADNVNKGEIVDVEIIRAGPFWLEGRGGKELG' A
#
# COMPACT_ATOMS: atom_id res chain seq x y z
N LEU A 1 3.70 5.70 -1.26
CA LEU A 1 2.75 6.59 -1.96
C LEU A 1 1.50 5.78 -2.26
N VAL A 2 0.36 6.24 -1.79
CA VAL A 2 -0.93 5.55 -1.98
C VAL A 2 -1.49 5.93 -3.35
N ASP A 3 -1.77 4.93 -4.18
CA ASP A 3 -2.39 5.11 -5.51
C ASP A 3 -3.94 5.04 -5.44
N GLY A 4 -4.47 4.53 -4.33
CA GLY A 4 -5.91 4.36 -4.04
C GLY A 4 -6.30 2.88 -3.95
N PRO A 5 -7.60 2.55 -4.06
CA PRO A 5 -8.06 1.16 -4.03
C PRO A 5 -7.37 0.30 -5.10
N SER A 6 -7.02 -0.93 -4.74
CA SER A 6 -6.37 -1.87 -5.65
C SER A 6 -7.35 -2.27 -6.76
N LYS A 7 -6.85 -2.32 -8.00
CA LYS A 7 -7.67 -2.68 -9.17
C LYS A 7 -8.23 -4.09 -9.11
N GLN A 8 -7.51 -5.00 -8.44
CA GLN A 8 -7.87 -6.42 -8.36
C GLN A 8 -8.74 -6.73 -7.14
N ASN A 9 -8.54 -5.99 -6.04
CA ASN A 9 -9.35 -6.12 -4.84
C ASN A 9 -9.60 -4.73 -4.23
N PRO A 10 -10.77 -4.11 -4.50
CA PRO A 10 -11.13 -2.80 -3.98
C PRO A 10 -11.15 -2.70 -2.45
N GLU A 11 -11.20 -3.81 -1.72
CA GLU A 11 -11.09 -3.85 -0.25
C GLU A 11 -9.67 -3.61 0.26
N MET A 12 -8.67 -3.60 -0.64
CA MET A 12 -7.30 -3.27 -0.32
C MET A 12 -6.90 -1.96 -0.98
N LEU A 13 -5.98 -1.25 -0.35
CA LEU A 13 -5.27 -0.14 -0.98
C LEU A 13 -4.10 -0.68 -1.80
N SER A 14 -3.73 0.10 -2.79
CA SER A 14 -2.53 -0.09 -3.60
C SER A 14 -1.66 1.14 -3.50
N GLY A 15 -0.35 0.92 -3.60
CA GLY A 15 0.61 1.99 -3.60
C GLY A 15 1.98 1.52 -4.05
N ARG A 16 2.91 2.46 -4.10
CA ARG A 16 4.30 2.20 -4.51
C ARG A 16 5.28 2.60 -3.43
N THR A 17 6.30 1.77 -3.26
CA THR A 17 7.46 2.08 -2.41
C THR A 17 8.34 3.14 -3.08
N ARG A 18 9.32 3.67 -2.34
CA ARG A 18 10.34 4.59 -2.87
C ARG A 18 11.17 3.97 -4.00
N SER A 19 11.32 2.65 -4.00
CA SER A 19 11.99 1.89 -5.07
C SER A 19 11.02 1.44 -6.18
N ASN A 20 9.84 2.08 -6.28
CA ASN A 20 8.82 1.83 -7.30
C ASN A 20 8.21 0.40 -7.30
N ARG A 21 8.28 -0.35 -6.19
CA ARG A 21 7.63 -1.67 -6.08
C ARG A 21 6.15 -1.51 -5.75
N LEU A 22 5.30 -2.31 -6.38
CA LEU A 22 3.87 -2.38 -6.09
C LEU A 22 3.64 -3.03 -4.72
N VAL A 23 2.80 -2.40 -3.91
CA VAL A 23 2.35 -2.91 -2.61
C VAL A 23 0.83 -2.88 -2.57
N ASN A 24 0.22 -4.02 -2.24
CA ASN A 24 -1.19 -4.09 -1.85
C ASN A 24 -1.25 -4.19 -0.32
N PHE A 25 -2.06 -3.37 0.33
CA PHE A 25 -2.12 -3.34 1.78
C PHE A 25 -3.50 -2.92 2.30
N LYS A 26 -3.80 -3.33 3.53
CA LYS A 26 -4.99 -2.90 4.26
C LYS A 26 -4.63 -1.79 5.24
N ALA A 27 -5.32 -0.66 5.16
CA ALA A 27 -5.23 0.45 6.09
C ALA A 27 -6.55 1.23 6.11
N ASP A 28 -6.85 1.82 7.27
CA ASP A 28 -8.02 2.68 7.47
C ASP A 28 -7.57 4.15 7.46
N ASN A 29 -8.46 5.06 7.05
CA ASN A 29 -8.21 6.52 7.01
C ASN A 29 -7.01 6.95 6.18
N VAL A 30 -6.69 6.20 5.13
CA VAL A 30 -5.60 6.54 4.20
C VAL A 30 -6.18 6.94 2.84
N ASN A 31 -5.75 8.09 2.34
CA ASN A 31 -6.20 8.63 1.06
C ASN A 31 -5.13 8.48 -0.03
N LYS A 32 -5.60 8.52 -1.28
CA LYS A 32 -4.72 8.57 -2.44
C LYS A 32 -3.83 9.83 -2.37
N GLY A 33 -2.54 9.66 -2.65
CA GLY A 33 -1.54 10.72 -2.60
C GLY A 33 -0.73 10.76 -1.30
N GLU A 34 -1.17 10.08 -0.24
CA GLU A 34 -0.47 10.07 1.04
C GLU A 34 0.78 9.19 1.01
N ILE A 35 1.75 9.58 1.84
CA ILE A 35 2.92 8.76 2.17
C ILE A 35 2.66 8.11 3.52
N VAL A 36 2.43 6.80 3.48
CA VAL A 36 2.18 6.00 4.68
C VAL A 36 3.29 4.99 4.90
N ASP A 37 3.51 4.65 6.15
CA ASP A 37 4.38 3.53 6.52
C ASP A 37 3.58 2.22 6.51
N VAL A 38 4.11 1.21 5.83
CA VAL A 38 3.45 -0.08 5.60
C VAL A 38 4.40 -1.21 6.00
N GLU A 39 3.95 -2.07 6.90
CA GLU A 39 4.67 -3.29 7.27
C GLU A 39 4.51 -4.34 6.17
N ILE A 40 5.61 -4.76 5.54
CA ILE A 40 5.57 -5.81 4.51
C ILE A 40 5.53 -7.18 5.18
N ILE A 41 4.46 -7.93 4.92
CA ILE A 41 4.22 -9.25 5.51
C ILE A 41 4.44 -10.39 4.50
N ARG A 42 4.41 -10.09 3.20
CA ARG A 42 4.66 -11.07 2.15
C ARG A 42 5.28 -10.43 0.92
N ALA A 43 6.23 -11.13 0.31
CA ALA A 43 6.79 -10.76 -0.98
C ALA A 43 6.36 -11.77 -2.05
N GLY A 44 5.69 -11.29 -3.10
CA GLY A 44 5.45 -12.02 -4.33
C GLY A 44 6.51 -11.69 -5.40
N PRO A 45 6.44 -12.34 -6.58
CA PRO A 45 7.41 -12.12 -7.65
C PRO A 45 7.42 -10.67 -8.19
N PHE A 46 6.25 -10.02 -8.24
CA PHE A 46 6.07 -8.70 -8.85
C PHE A 46 5.35 -7.69 -7.94
N TRP A 47 5.05 -8.07 -6.71
CA TRP A 47 4.25 -7.28 -5.78
C TRP A 47 4.59 -7.63 -4.33
N LEU A 48 4.23 -6.74 -3.42
CA LEU A 48 4.36 -6.93 -1.98
C LEU A 48 2.98 -6.87 -1.33
N GLU A 49 2.78 -7.66 -0.28
CA GLU A 49 1.64 -7.54 0.62
C GLU A 49 2.09 -6.84 1.88
N GLY A 50 1.29 -5.88 2.31
CA GLY A 50 1.53 -5.19 3.57
C GLY A 50 0.27 -5.02 4.39
N ARG A 51 0.46 -4.58 5.62
CA ARG A 51 -0.62 -4.18 6.52
C ARG A 51 -0.26 -2.90 7.26
N GLY A 52 -1.29 -2.21 7.70
CA GLY A 52 -1.13 -0.89 8.29
C GLY A 52 -0.86 0.16 7.22
N GLY A 53 -0.93 1.40 7.66
CA GLY A 53 -0.79 2.59 6.83
C GLY A 53 -0.85 3.78 7.76
N LYS A 54 0.17 3.92 8.62
CA LYS A 54 0.24 5.07 9.49
C LYS A 54 0.70 6.26 8.65
N GLU A 55 -0.09 7.32 8.65
CA GLU A 55 0.30 8.57 8.01
C GLU A 55 1.62 9.06 8.60
N LEU A 56 2.61 9.28 7.74
CA LEU A 56 3.82 9.99 8.10
C LEU A 56 3.49 11.47 7.87
N GLY A 57 3.01 12.11 8.93
CA GLY A 57 2.69 13.56 8.93
C GLY A 57 3.88 14.44 8.56
#